data_AF-A0A1V5XS36-F1
#
_entry.id   AF-A0A1V5XS36-F1
#
_cell.length_a   1.000
_cell.length_b   1.000
_cell.length_c   1.000
_cell.angle_alpha   90.00
_cell.angle_beta   90.00
_cell.angle_gamma   90.00
#
_symmetry.space_group_name_H-M   'P 1'
#
loop_
_entity.id
_entity.type
_entity.pdbx_description
1 polymer ?
#
loop_
_entity_poly.entity_id
_entity_poly.type
_entity_poly.pdbx_seq_one_letter_code
_entity_poly.pdbx_strand_id
1 'polypeptide(L)'
;MKPWKHNPYNTPETLSDPQWPIYTAAEQSPQTPAIDLHQEHCTDDASAMQAVRSFLEHEQAQGRRIEDKVVRIIHGRGYGRLKNKTHDLLNSMRQEKESYILDWRDSTRPGETGGVTYVRLAPNAR
;
A
#
# COMPACT_ATOMS: atom_id res chain seq x y z
N MET A 1 44.82 22.31 -3.11
CA MET A 1 43.45 21.84 -2.82
C MET A 1 43.45 20.32 -2.94
N LYS A 2 43.05 19.58 -1.91
CA LYS A 2 43.00 18.11 -1.96
C LYS A 2 41.76 17.67 -2.76
N PRO A 3 41.86 16.75 -3.73
CA PRO A 3 40.69 16.24 -4.42
C PRO A 3 39.85 15.43 -3.42
N TRP A 4 38.57 15.73 -3.36
CA TRP A 4 37.60 14.99 -2.55
C TRP A 4 37.56 13.54 -3.07
N LYS A 5 37.85 12.59 -2.19
CA LYS A 5 37.70 11.16 -2.49
C LYS A 5 36.21 10.86 -2.66
N HIS A 6 35.83 10.37 -3.82
CA HIS A 6 34.50 9.82 -4.07
C HIS A 6 34.26 8.68 -3.05
N ASN A 7 33.32 8.89 -2.15
CA ASN A 7 32.82 7.85 -1.25
C ASN A 7 31.77 7.06 -2.05
N PRO A 8 31.99 5.77 -2.39
CA PRO A 8 31.03 5.00 -3.19
C PRO A 8 29.70 4.74 -2.48
N TYR A 9 29.59 5.09 -1.19
CA TYR A 9 28.39 4.87 -0.36
C TYR A 9 27.42 6.07 -0.32
N ASN A 10 27.66 7.13 -1.10
CA ASN A 10 26.79 8.33 -1.10
C ASN A 10 25.90 8.45 -2.35
N THR A 11 25.79 7.40 -3.15
CA THR A 11 24.79 7.34 -4.21
C THR A 11 23.49 6.86 -3.58
N PRO A 12 22.38 7.62 -3.59
CA PRO A 12 21.09 7.06 -3.24
C PRO A 12 20.71 6.02 -4.30
N GLU A 13 21.11 4.77 -4.07
CA GLU A 13 20.53 3.60 -4.71
C GLU A 13 19.07 3.52 -4.26
N THR A 14 18.13 4.21 -4.93
CA THR A 14 16.68 3.90 -4.92
C THR A 14 15.85 4.88 -5.77
N LEU A 15 16.31 5.23 -6.98
CA LEU A 15 15.44 5.84 -8.00
C LEU A 15 15.21 4.92 -9.21
N SER A 16 15.67 3.69 -9.15
CA SER A 16 15.64 2.72 -10.26
C SER A 16 14.51 1.70 -10.17
N ASP A 17 13.61 1.76 -9.18
CA ASP A 17 12.39 0.97 -9.19
C ASP A 17 11.29 1.71 -9.98
N PRO A 18 10.88 1.23 -11.17
CA PRO A 18 9.87 1.89 -11.99
C PRO A 18 8.48 1.97 -11.31
N GLN A 19 8.28 1.29 -10.18
CA GLN A 19 7.04 1.34 -9.40
C GLN A 19 6.98 2.53 -8.42
N TRP A 20 8.10 3.20 -8.14
CA TRP A 20 8.16 4.28 -7.15
C TRP A 20 7.23 5.49 -7.43
N PRO A 21 7.07 5.96 -8.69
CA PRO A 21 6.31 7.18 -8.97
C PRO A 21 4.83 7.10 -8.59
N ILE A 22 4.17 5.95 -8.82
CA ILE A 22 2.71 5.83 -8.60
C ILE A 22 2.37 5.87 -7.10
N TYR A 23 3.17 5.20 -6.28
CA TYR A 23 2.98 5.23 -4.84
C TYR A 23 3.38 6.57 -4.22
N THR A 24 4.43 7.22 -4.72
CA THR A 24 4.80 8.57 -4.27
C THR A 24 3.69 9.57 -4.58
N ALA A 25 3.05 9.48 -5.76
CA ALA A 25 1.89 10.30 -6.09
C ALA A 25 0.70 10.03 -5.14
N ALA A 26 0.44 8.75 -4.82
CA ALA A 26 -0.61 8.36 -3.88
C ALA A 26 -0.35 8.87 -2.44
N GLU A 27 0.90 8.81 -1.96
CA GLU A 27 1.29 9.32 -0.63
C GLU A 27 1.12 10.84 -0.49
N GLN A 28 1.26 11.58 -1.59
CA GLN A 28 1.07 13.03 -1.62
C GLN A 28 -0.40 13.44 -1.82
N SER A 29 -1.23 12.54 -2.34
CA SER A 29 -2.63 12.83 -2.62
C SER A 29 -3.51 12.59 -1.39
N PRO A 30 -4.17 13.63 -0.84
CA PRO A 30 -5.17 13.44 0.22
C PRO A 30 -6.43 12.72 -0.29
N GLN A 31 -6.60 12.60 -1.61
CA GLN A 31 -7.74 11.95 -2.26
C GLN A 31 -7.53 10.44 -2.47
N THR A 32 -6.36 9.90 -2.12
CA THR A 32 -6.12 8.46 -2.20
C THR A 32 -7.15 7.71 -1.34
N PRO A 33 -7.99 6.85 -1.96
CA PRO A 33 -9.04 6.12 -1.25
C PRO A 33 -8.45 5.32 -0.09
N ALA A 34 -9.16 5.33 1.03
CA ALA A 34 -8.63 4.86 2.30
C ALA A 34 -9.65 4.04 3.08
N ILE A 35 -9.16 3.03 3.78
CA ILE A 35 -9.87 2.42 4.91
C ILE A 35 -9.06 2.64 6.20
N ASP A 36 -9.72 3.07 7.27
CA ASP A 36 -9.13 3.24 8.60
C ASP A 36 -9.69 2.21 9.57
N LEU A 37 -8.90 1.17 9.85
CA LEU A 37 -9.34 0.04 10.67
C LEU A 37 -9.59 0.42 12.13
N HIS A 38 -9.19 1.61 12.59
CA HIS A 38 -9.60 2.11 13.90
C HIS A 38 -11.04 2.63 13.92
N GLN A 39 -11.54 3.11 12.78
CA GLN A 39 -12.88 3.68 12.65
C GLN A 39 -13.93 2.63 12.28
N GLU A 40 -13.49 1.51 11.70
CA GLU A 40 -14.37 0.43 11.24
C GLU A 40 -15.03 -0.40 12.35
N HIS A 41 -15.03 0.05 13.62
CA HIS A 41 -15.64 -0.65 14.77
C HIS A 41 -15.32 -2.17 14.82
N CYS A 42 -14.15 -2.57 14.33
CA CYS A 42 -13.76 -3.97 14.24
C CYS A 42 -13.48 -4.52 15.65
N THR A 43 -14.19 -5.56 16.04
CA THR A 43 -14.06 -6.18 17.38
C THR A 43 -12.94 -7.21 17.45
N ASP A 44 -12.43 -7.66 16.30
CA ASP A 44 -11.40 -8.68 16.18
C ASP A 44 -10.62 -8.58 14.85
N ASP A 45 -9.59 -9.41 14.68
CA ASP A 45 -8.77 -9.42 13.47
C ASP A 45 -9.56 -9.89 12.24
N ALA A 46 -10.53 -10.79 12.41
CA ALA A 46 -11.26 -11.38 11.29
C ALA A 46 -12.19 -10.35 10.64
N SER A 47 -12.93 -9.59 11.46
CA SER A 47 -13.75 -8.46 11.03
C SER A 47 -12.91 -7.37 10.36
N ALA A 48 -11.73 -7.04 10.91
CA ALA A 48 -10.81 -6.09 10.29
C ALA A 48 -10.34 -6.55 8.90
N MET A 49 -9.96 -7.82 8.74
CA MET A 49 -9.51 -8.35 7.45
C MET A 49 -10.65 -8.47 6.44
N GLN A 50 -11.88 -8.77 6.90
CA GLN A 50 -13.06 -8.74 6.06
C GLN A 50 -13.34 -7.32 5.55
N ALA A 51 -13.22 -6.30 6.41
CA ALA A 51 -13.39 -4.91 6.02
C ALA A 51 -12.33 -4.47 4.99
N VAL A 52 -11.05 -4.84 5.19
CA VAL A 52 -9.99 -4.62 4.20
C VAL A 52 -10.35 -5.27 2.86
N ARG A 53 -10.72 -6.56 2.86
CA ARG A 53 -11.07 -7.29 1.63
C ARG A 53 -12.23 -6.60 0.91
N SER A 54 -13.32 -6.31 1.61
CA SER A 54 -14.49 -5.65 1.02
C SER A 54 -14.18 -4.25 0.47
N PHE A 55 -13.31 -3.50 1.15
CA PHE A 55 -12.82 -2.21 0.64
C PHE A 55 -12.01 -2.39 -0.66
N LEU A 56 -11.07 -3.33 -0.70
CA LEU A 56 -10.26 -3.58 -1.91
C LEU A 56 -11.12 -4.02 -3.10
N GLU A 57 -12.10 -4.90 -2.86
CA GLU A 57 -13.08 -5.34 -3.86
C GLU A 57 -13.94 -4.17 -4.36
N HIS A 58 -14.42 -3.33 -3.45
CA HIS A 58 -15.18 -2.13 -3.80
C HIS A 58 -14.34 -1.18 -4.66
N GLU A 59 -13.12 -0.87 -4.23
CA GLU A 59 -12.25 0.07 -4.92
C GLU A 59 -11.80 -0.46 -6.29
N GLN A 60 -11.60 -1.78 -6.42
CA GLN A 60 -11.37 -2.44 -7.69
C GLN A 60 -12.57 -2.30 -8.62
N ALA A 61 -13.78 -2.54 -8.13
CA ALA A 61 -14.99 -2.47 -8.94
C ALA A 61 -15.27 -1.05 -9.45
N GLN A 62 -14.96 -0.03 -8.64
CA GLN A 62 -15.07 1.40 -9.00
C GLN A 62 -13.93 1.92 -9.89
N GLY A 63 -12.89 1.11 -10.12
CA GLY A 63 -11.75 1.50 -10.96
C GLY A 63 -12.17 1.79 -12.40
N ARG A 64 -11.64 2.89 -12.98
CA ARG A 64 -11.79 3.15 -14.41
C ARG A 64 -11.01 2.09 -15.19
N ARG A 65 -11.53 1.66 -16.33
CA ARG A 65 -11.00 0.56 -17.17
C ARG A 65 -9.53 0.67 -17.60
N ILE A 66 -8.89 1.84 -17.46
CA ILE A 66 -7.68 2.19 -18.22
C ILE A 66 -6.46 2.43 -17.32
N GLU A 67 -6.62 2.55 -16.00
CA GLU A 67 -5.52 2.98 -15.13
C GLU A 67 -5.41 2.15 -13.85
N ASP A 68 -4.16 1.85 -13.46
CA ASP A 68 -3.81 1.29 -12.16
C ASP A 68 -4.33 2.22 -11.06
N LYS A 69 -4.89 1.65 -10.00
CA LYS A 69 -5.42 2.41 -8.87
C LYS A 69 -4.63 2.08 -7.62
N VAL A 70 -4.15 3.10 -6.91
CA VAL A 70 -3.53 2.93 -5.58
C VAL A 70 -4.53 3.32 -4.50
N VAL A 71 -4.63 2.48 -3.48
CA VAL A 71 -5.45 2.71 -2.28
C VAL A 71 -4.58 2.57 -1.03
N ARG A 72 -5.06 3.09 0.10
CA ARG A 72 -4.33 3.03 1.39
C ARG A 72 -5.15 2.31 2.46
N ILE A 73 -4.46 1.47 3.23
CA ILE A 73 -4.99 0.76 4.38
C ILE A 73 -4.31 1.30 5.63
N ILE A 74 -5.07 1.95 6.51
CA ILE A 74 -4.59 2.51 7.78
C ILE A 74 -4.89 1.47 8.86
N HIS A 75 -3.89 0.68 9.22
CA HIS A 75 -3.99 -0.39 10.21
C HIS A 75 -3.40 0.00 11.58
N GLY A 76 -2.85 1.21 11.69
CA GLY A 76 -2.20 1.71 12.89
C GLY A 76 -0.82 1.10 13.13
N ARG A 77 -0.02 1.78 13.97
CA ARG A 77 1.36 1.36 14.26
C ARG A 77 1.39 0.19 15.23
N GLY A 78 0.67 0.31 16.35
CA GLY A 78 0.49 -0.74 17.37
C GLY A 78 1.75 -1.59 17.63
N TYR A 79 1.54 -2.88 17.87
CA TYR A 79 2.61 -3.90 17.92
C TYR A 79 2.77 -4.61 16.55
N GLY A 80 2.31 -4.01 15.46
CA GLY A 80 2.33 -4.64 14.13
C GLY A 80 1.35 -5.79 13.92
N ARG A 81 0.44 -6.08 14.86
CA ARG A 81 -0.55 -7.17 14.74
C ARG A 81 -1.40 -7.04 13.47
N LEU A 82 -2.11 -5.92 13.30
CA LEU A 82 -2.96 -5.68 12.13
C LEU A 82 -2.15 -5.46 10.86
N LYS A 83 -0.95 -4.88 10.97
CA LYS A 83 0.01 -4.79 9.85
C LYS A 83 0.30 -6.17 9.28
N ASN A 84 0.74 -7.11 10.12
CA ASN A 84 1.08 -8.46 9.70
C ASN A 84 -0.13 -9.18 9.09
N LYS A 85 -1.32 -9.05 9.70
CA LYS A 85 -2.56 -9.61 9.14
C LYS A 85 -2.92 -9.02 7.78
N THR A 86 -2.74 -7.71 7.63
CA THR A 86 -2.95 -7.02 6.35
C THR A 86 -1.99 -7.58 5.30
N HIS A 87 -0.69 -7.70 5.63
CA HIS A 87 0.31 -8.24 4.70
C HIS A 87 0.02 -9.71 4.33
N ASP A 88 -0.37 -10.54 5.30
CA ASP A 88 -0.79 -11.93 5.06
C ASP A 88 -1.98 -11.99 4.10
N LEU A 89 -2.99 -11.16 4.32
CA LEU A 89 -4.17 -11.07 3.46
C LEU A 89 -3.79 -10.63 2.04
N LEU A 90 -3.00 -9.56 1.90
CA LEU A 90 -2.58 -9.04 0.59
C LEU A 90 -1.74 -10.05 -0.18
N ASN A 91 -0.83 -10.77 0.48
CA ASN A 91 -0.04 -11.83 -0.14
C ASN A 91 -0.91 -13.00 -0.58
N SER A 92 -1.87 -13.41 0.25
CA SER A 92 -2.84 -14.47 -0.09
C SER A 92 -3.65 -14.07 -1.32
N MET A 93 -4.25 -12.87 -1.31
CA MET A 93 -5.04 -12.34 -2.42
C MET A 93 -4.21 -12.18 -3.70
N ARG A 94 -2.93 -11.82 -3.59
CA ARG A 94 -2.01 -11.71 -4.74
C ARG A 94 -1.74 -13.06 -5.42
N GLN A 95 -1.83 -14.16 -4.69
CA GLN A 95 -1.61 -15.52 -5.19
C GLN A 95 -2.88 -16.16 -5.78
N GLU A 96 -4.05 -15.55 -5.57
CA GLU A 96 -5.30 -16.01 -6.17
C GLU A 96 -5.24 -15.92 -7.71
N LYS A 97 -5.82 -16.90 -8.42
CA LYS A 97 -5.76 -16.99 -9.89
C LYS A 97 -6.32 -15.75 -10.59
N GLU A 98 -7.30 -15.11 -9.98
CA GLU A 98 -7.97 -13.91 -10.48
C GLU A 98 -7.59 -12.68 -9.64
N SER A 99 -6.32 -12.63 -9.18
CA SER A 99 -5.86 -11.52 -8.37
C SER A 99 -5.88 -10.21 -9.15
N TYR A 100 -6.47 -9.21 -8.52
CA TYR A 100 -6.42 -7.82 -8.96
C TYR A 100 -5.44 -6.99 -8.11
N ILE A 101 -4.66 -7.62 -7.21
CA ILE A 101 -3.59 -6.96 -6.47
C ILE A 101 -2.29 -7.13 -7.25
N LEU A 102 -1.73 -6.02 -7.74
CA LEU A 102 -0.47 -6.04 -8.48
C LEU A 102 0.72 -6.15 -7.51
N ASP A 103 0.75 -5.24 -6.54
CA ASP A 103 1.74 -5.17 -5.46
C ASP A 103 1.23 -4.27 -4.33
N TRP A 104 2.04 -4.18 -3.27
CA TRP A 104 1.78 -3.32 -2.12
C TRP A 104 3.11 -2.88 -1.48
N ARG A 105 3.08 -1.76 -0.74
CA ARG A 105 4.22 -1.29 0.05
C ARG A 105 3.76 -0.57 1.32
N ASP A 106 4.57 -0.62 2.37
CA ASP A 106 4.37 0.25 3.53
C ASP A 106 4.62 1.73 3.18
N SER A 107 3.91 2.65 3.84
CA SER A 107 4.10 4.09 3.66
C SER A 107 5.50 4.53 4.06
N THR A 108 6.13 5.33 3.19
CA THR A 108 7.39 6.01 3.51
C THR A 108 7.19 7.41 4.08
N ARG A 109 5.94 7.89 4.10
CA ARG A 109 5.60 9.25 4.54
C ARG A 109 5.81 9.43 6.05
N PRO A 110 6.49 10.52 6.49
CA PRO A 110 6.62 10.84 7.90
C PRO A 110 5.25 10.92 8.58
N GLY A 111 5.10 10.22 9.71
CA GLY A 111 3.82 10.14 10.42
C GLY A 111 2.89 9.02 9.95
N GLU A 112 3.21 8.30 8.88
CA GLU A 112 2.46 7.10 8.46
C GLU A 112 3.30 5.83 8.57
N THR A 113 4.62 5.97 8.64
CA THR A 113 5.57 4.85 8.75
C THR A 113 5.14 3.85 9.83
N GLY A 114 5.04 2.59 9.42
CA GLY A 114 4.63 1.46 10.25
C GLY A 114 3.13 1.34 10.52
N GLY A 115 2.30 2.29 10.09
CA GLY A 115 0.86 2.31 10.34
C GLY A 115 -0.04 2.31 9.10
N VAL A 116 0.55 2.44 7.91
CA VAL A 116 -0.18 2.51 6.64
C VAL A 116 0.50 1.64 5.60
N THR A 117 -0.30 0.87 4.86
CA THR A 117 0.12 0.12 3.67
C THR A 117 -0.63 0.66 2.45
N TYR A 118 0.09 0.94 1.37
CA TYR A 118 -0.48 1.28 0.06
C TYR A 118 -0.56 0.01 -0.80
N VAL A 119 -1.64 -0.13 -1.55
CA VAL A 119 -1.92 -1.30 -2.38
C VAL A 119 -2.22 -0.82 -3.80
N ARG A 120 -1.55 -1.40 -4.79
CA ARG A 120 -1.82 -1.13 -6.20
C ARG A 120 -2.74 -2.21 -6.75
N LEU A 121 -3.85 -1.77 -7.30
CA LEU A 121 -4.89 -2.60 -7.88
C LEU A 121 -4.81 -2.53 -9.40
N ALA A 122 -5.00 -3.68 -10.04
CA ALA A 122 -5.13 -3.82 -11.48
C ALA A 122 -6.39 -3.08 -11.97
N PRO A 123 -6.38 -2.54 -13.20
CA PRO A 123 -7.55 -1.95 -13.80
C PRO A 123 -8.71 -2.95 -13.86
N ASN A 124 -9.94 -2.46 -13.68
CA ASN A 124 -11.11 -3.31 -13.86
C ASN A 124 -11.30 -3.63 -15.35
N ALA A 125 -11.14 -4.90 -15.74
CA ALA A 125 -11.28 -5.36 -17.12
C ALA A 125 -12.75 -5.59 -17.55
N ARG A 126 -13.72 -5.42 -16.65
CA ARG A 126 -15.15 -5.68 -16.91
C ARG A 126 -15.75 -4.69 -17.88
#